data_AF-A0A2R3JPU0-F1
#
_entry.id   AF-A0A2R3JPU0-F1
#
_cell.length_a   1.000
_cell.length_b   1.000
_cell.length_c   1.000
_cell.angle_alpha   90.00
_cell.angle_beta   90.00
_cell.angle_gamma   90.00
#
_symmetry.space_group_name_H-M   'P 1'
#
loop_
_entity.id
_entity.type
_entity.pdbx_description
1 polymer ?
#
loop_
_entity_poly.entity_id
_entity_poly.type
_entity_poly.pdbx_seq_one_letter_code
_entity_poly.pdbx_strand_id
1 'polypeptide(L)' 'MLIMMSTYTGIKMGIRLVAYLVLGGLVLIIRHRHRKKSRTEMDEETKRLMARTKKDENGKYPWEQ' A
#
# COMPACT_ATOMS: atom_id res chain seq x y z
N MET A 1 -4.01 42.23 -23.83
CA MET A 1 -3.33 41.06 -24.44
C MET A 1 -2.39 40.34 -23.47
N LEU A 2 -1.48 41.05 -22.78
CA LEU A 2 -0.53 40.46 -21.81
C LEU A 2 -1.19 39.77 -20.60
N ILE A 3 -2.23 40.37 -20.02
CA ILE A 3 -2.95 39.79 -18.86
C ILE A 3 -3.55 38.43 -19.25
N MET A 4 -4.22 38.35 -20.40
CA MET A 4 -4.88 37.14 -20.88
C MET A 4 -3.90 35.98 -21.16
N MET A 5 -2.70 36.29 -21.68
CA MET A 5 -1.62 35.30 -21.83
C MET A 5 -1.11 34.77 -20.47
N SER A 6 -0.94 35.66 -19.49
CA SER A 6 -0.44 35.29 -18.16
C SER A 6 -1.42 34.40 -17.38
N THR A 7 -2.73 34.66 -17.50
CA THR A 7 -3.77 33.81 -16.89
C THR A 7 -3.77 32.41 -17.50
N TYR A 8 -3.60 32.33 -18.83
CA TYR A 8 -3.57 31.05 -19.54
C TYR A 8 -2.34 30.19 -19.18
N THR A 9 -1.19 30.83 -18.97
CA THR A 9 0.03 30.14 -18.52
C THR A 9 -0.08 29.71 -17.06
N GLY A 10 -0.64 30.56 -16.19
CA GLY A 10 -0.91 30.22 -14.79
C GLY A 10 -1.84 29.01 -14.64
N ILE A 11 -2.93 28.96 -15.43
CA ILE A 11 -3.87 27.85 -15.44
C ILE A 11 -3.20 26.55 -15.91
N LYS A 12 -2.38 26.60 -16.98
CA LYS A 12 -1.62 25.42 -17.45
C LYS A 12 -0.68 24.87 -16.40
N MET A 13 0.02 25.74 -15.66
CA MET A 13 0.93 25.32 -14.59
C MET A 13 0.16 24.79 -13.37
N GLY A 14 -0.96 25.41 -13.02
CA GLY A 14 -1.84 24.93 -11.95
C GLY A 14 -2.40 23.54 -12.23
N ILE A 15 -2.87 23.29 -13.46
CA ILE A 15 -3.37 21.97 -13.87
C ILE A 15 -2.26 20.91 -13.78
N ARG A 16 -1.03 21.23 -14.21
CA ARG A 16 0.11 20.32 -14.08
C ARG A 16 0.44 20.01 -12.61
N LEU A 17 0.42 21.02 -11.74
CA LEU A 17 0.65 20.83 -10.30
C LEU A 17 -0.41 19.91 -9.68
N VAL A 18 -1.69 20.14 -9.99
CA VAL A 18 -2.80 19.30 -9.52
C VAL A 18 -2.64 17.87 -10.04
N ALA A 19 -2.27 17.68 -11.31
CA ALA A 19 -2.04 16.36 -11.86
C ALA A 19 -0.91 15.61 -11.11
N TYR A 20 0.19 16.28 -10.78
CA TYR A 20 1.27 15.68 -10.00
C TYR A 20 0.86 15.38 -8.54
N LEU A 21 0.08 16.26 -7.91
CA LEU A 21 -0.45 16.02 -6.56
C LEU A 21 -1.41 14.83 -6.53
N VAL A 22 -2.26 14.69 -7.55
CA VAL A 22 -3.16 13.55 -7.68
C VAL A 22 -2.37 12.26 -7.90
N LEU A 23 -1.40 12.25 -8.81
CA LEU A 23 -0.54 11.09 -9.05
C LEU A 23 0.24 10.69 -7.80
N GLY A 24 0.88 11.65 -7.13
CA GLY A 24 1.63 11.39 -5.89
C GLY A 24 0.73 10.91 -4.75
N GLY A 25 -0.42 11.55 -4.56
CA GLY A 25 -1.43 11.14 -3.58
C GLY A 25 -1.97 9.74 -3.84
N LEU A 26 -2.25 9.40 -5.11
CA LEU A 26 -2.75 8.09 -5.51
C LEU A 26 -1.73 6.98 -5.23
N VAL A 27 -0.44 7.23 -5.49
CA VAL A 27 0.65 6.30 -5.12
C VAL A 27 0.71 6.09 -3.61
N LEU A 28 0.60 7.15 -2.81
CA LEU A 28 0.60 7.05 -1.35
C LEU A 28 -0.62 6.28 -0.82
N ILE A 29 -1.80 6.51 -1.39
CA ILE A 29 -3.04 5.80 -1.02
C ILE A 29 -2.90 4.30 -1.33
N ILE A 30 -2.44 3.95 -2.53
CA ILE A 30 -2.20 2.55 -2.92
C ILE A 30 -1.17 1.92 -1.97
N ARG A 31 -0.06 2.60 -1.71
CA ARG A 31 0.98 2.13 -0.77
C ARG A 31 0.43 1.89 0.63
N HIS A 32 -0.41 2.81 1.13
CA HIS A 32 -1.02 2.69 2.45
C HIS A 32 -2.02 1.52 2.50
N ARG A 33 -2.85 1.37 1.45
CA ARG A 33 -3.84 0.29 1.37
C ARG A 33 -3.20 -1.10 1.27
N HIS A 34 -2.12 -1.23 0.48
CA HIS A 34 -1.41 -2.51 0.33
C HIS A 34 -0.60 -2.92 1.57
N ARG A 35 -0.09 -1.96 2.37
CA ARG A 35 0.62 -2.29 3.62
C ARG A 35 -0.23 -3.07 4.63
N LYS A 36 -1.54 -2.82 4.68
CA LYS A 36 -2.44 -3.55 5.59
C LYS A 36 -2.76 -4.95 5.08
N LYS A 37 -2.94 -5.10 3.76
CA LYS A 37 -3.25 -6.39 3.11
C LYS A 37 -2.15 -7.43 3.30
N SER A 38 -0.89 -7.02 3.15
CA SER A 38 0.27 -7.91 3.32
C SER A 38 0.40 -8.47 4.74
N ARG A 39 0.10 -7.70 5.78
CA ARG A 39 0.17 -8.21 7.17
C ARG A 39 -0.90 -9.26 7.45
N THR A 40 -2.13 -9.03 6.99
CA THR A 40 -3.24 -9.96 7.23
C THR A 40 -3.07 -11.25 6.43
N GLU A 41 -2.64 -11.16 5.16
CA GLU A 41 -2.38 -12.35 4.33
C GLU A 41 -1.23 -13.19 4.90
N MET A 42 -0.16 -12.56 5.38
CA MET A 42 0.98 -13.25 5.96
C MET A 42 0.63 -13.94 7.30
N ASP A 43 -0.24 -13.32 8.12
CA ASP A 43 -0.72 -13.92 9.36
C ASP A 43 -1.68 -15.09 9.09
N GLU A 44 -2.56 -14.98 8.09
CA GLU A 44 -3.42 -16.08 7.65
C GLU A 44 -2.61 -17.25 7.09
N GLU A 45 -1.60 -16.98 6.28
CA GLU A 45 -0.72 -18.01 5.73
C GLU A 45 0.09 -18.71 6.84
N THR A 46 0.59 -17.93 7.79
CA THR A 46 1.25 -18.46 8.99
C THR A 46 0.32 -19.36 9.80
N LYS A 47 -0.92 -18.93 10.04
CA LYS A 47 -1.94 -19.75 10.73
C LYS A 47 -2.24 -21.05 9.96
N ARG A 48 -2.36 -21.00 8.63
CA ARG A 48 -2.58 -22.18 7.79
C ARG A 48 -1.40 -23.15 7.85
N LEU A 49 -0.17 -22.64 7.83
CA LEU A 49 1.05 -23.45 7.98
C LEU A 49 1.12 -24.09 9.35
N MET A 50 0.89 -23.32 10.43
CA MET A 50 0.83 -23.85 11.79
C MET A 50 -0.25 -24.92 11.98
N ALA A 51 -1.40 -24.78 11.32
CA ALA A 51 -2.48 -25.78 11.36
C ALA A 51 -2.14 -27.07 10.61
N ARG A 52 -1.33 -26.99 9.53
CA ARG A 52 -0.86 -28.18 8.79
C ARG A 52 0.38 -28.82 9.40
N THR A 53 1.10 -28.11 10.26
CA THR A 53 2.31 -28.64 10.88
C THR A 53 1.91 -29.71 11.89
N LYS A 54 2.41 -30.93 11.72
CA LYS A 54 2.13 -32.06 12.63
C LYS A 54 2.74 -31.75 13.99
N LYS A 55 1.89 -31.64 15.03
CA LYS A 55 2.30 -31.47 16.42
C LYS A 55 2.73 -32.81 17.01
N ASP A 56 3.65 -32.79 17.97
CA ASP A 56 4.05 -33.99 18.70
C ASP A 56 2.95 -34.48 19.66
N GLU A 57 3.16 -35.63 20.30
CA GLU A 57 2.19 -36.24 21.24
C GLU A 57 1.90 -35.37 22.48
N ASN A 58 2.76 -34.39 22.77
CA ASN A 58 2.59 -33.39 23.83
C ASN A 58 1.97 -32.07 23.33
N GLY A 59 1.61 -32.00 22.04
CA GLY A 59 1.05 -30.81 21.40
C GLY A 59 2.06 -29.69 21.15
N LYS A 60 3.37 -29.94 21.31
CA LYS A 60 4.44 -28.97 21.03
C LYS A 60 4.79 -28.95 19.55
N TYR A 61 5.31 -27.81 19.10
CA TYR A 61 5.85 -27.67 17.75
C TYR A 61 7.26 -28.26 17.64
N PRO A 62 7.69 -28.75 16.46
CA PRO A 62 8.97 -29.45 16.29
C PRO A 62 10.22 -28.61 16.57
N TRP A 63 10.11 -27.29 16.71
CA TRP A 63 11.19 -26.36 17.07
C TRP A 63 11.13 -25.88 18.53
N GLU A 64 10.16 -26.36 19.32
CA GLU A 64 10.04 -26.09 20.77
C GLU A 64 10.72 -27.18 21.62
N GLN A 65 11.48 -28.08 20.98
CA GLN A 65 12.28 -29.13 21.59
C GLN A 65 13.68 -28.66 21.98
#